data_AF-A0A544XBG7-F1
#
_entry.id   AF-A0A544XBG7-F1
#
_cell.length_a   1.000
_cell.length_b   1.000
_cell.length_c   1.000
_cell.angle_alpha   90.00
_cell.angle_beta   90.00
_cell.angle_gamma   90.00
#
_symmetry.space_group_name_H-M   'P 1'
#
loop_
_entity.id
_entity.type
_entity.pdbx_description
1 polymer ?
#
loop_
_entity_poly.entity_id
_entity_poly.type
_entity_poly.pdbx_seq_one_letter_code
_entity_poly.pdbx_strand_id
1 'polypeptide(L)'
;PVILEIQGIATLPLTQDRSKGFADALKTYGFSVTAQQDAKFTVESGTQVASNLLQAHKKIDAIWNHDDDQGIGVLAAIKEAGRDEFFMVGGAGS
;
A
#
# COMPACT_ATOMS: atom_id res chain seq x y z
N PRO A 1 0.88 -6.81 -13.72
CA PRO A 1 0.94 -7.20 -12.30
C PRO A 1 -0.14 -6.46 -11.53
N VAL A 2 -0.67 -7.05 -10.46
CA VAL A 2 -1.54 -6.37 -9.51
C VAL A 2 -0.65 -5.72 -8.46
N ILE A 3 -0.48 -4.40 -8.58
CA ILE A 3 0.34 -3.57 -7.71
C ILE A 3 -0.58 -2.64 -6.93
N LEU A 4 -0.55 -2.74 -5.61
CA LEU A 4 -1.41 -1.94 -4.74
C LEU A 4 -0.60 -0.88 -4.00
N GLU A 5 -1.24 0.25 -3.71
CA GLU A 5 -0.66 1.34 -2.95
C GLU A 5 -1.53 1.68 -1.74
N ILE A 6 -0.96 1.53 -0.55
CA ILE A 6 -1.53 1.99 0.72
C ILE A 6 -0.81 3.28 1.07
N GLN A 7 -1.34 4.37 0.52
CA GLN A 7 -0.77 5.69 0.70
C GLN A 7 -1.08 6.24 2.10
N GLY A 8 -0.36 7.28 2.49
CA GLY A 8 -0.69 8.10 3.66
C GLY A 8 -1.91 8.99 3.43
N ILE A 9 -2.10 10.04 4.24
CA ILE A 9 -3.20 11.00 4.05
C ILE A 9 -3.09 11.66 2.65
N ALA A 10 -4.07 11.41 1.77
CA ALA A 10 -4.02 11.78 0.35
C ALA A 10 -3.90 13.29 0.06
N THR A 11 -4.37 14.13 0.99
CA THR A 11 -4.35 15.59 0.83
C THR A 11 -3.01 16.23 1.20
N LEU A 12 -2.08 15.47 1.79
CA LEU A 12 -0.76 16.01 2.14
C LEU A 12 0.16 16.07 0.92
N PRO A 13 0.89 17.19 0.71
CA PRO A 13 1.85 17.30 -0.36
C PRO A 13 2.88 16.16 -0.37
N LEU A 14 3.39 15.75 0.79
CA LEU A 14 4.34 14.65 0.91
C LEU A 14 3.77 13.32 0.39
N THR A 15 2.49 13.05 0.62
CA THR A 15 1.83 11.82 0.16
C THR A 15 1.72 11.85 -1.36
N GLN A 16 1.32 13.00 -1.91
CA GLN A 16 1.20 13.20 -3.35
C GLN A 16 2.56 13.06 -4.05
N ASP A 17 3.62 13.60 -3.47
CA ASP A 17 4.99 13.48 -3.99
C ASP A 17 5.46 12.02 -3.98
N ARG A 18 5.19 11.27 -2.90
CA ARG A 18 5.47 9.83 -2.79
C ARG A 18 4.73 9.04 -3.87
N SER A 19 3.41 9.19 -3.97
CA SER A 19 2.58 8.50 -4.97
C SER A 19 3.00 8.83 -6.39
N LYS A 20 3.33 10.10 -6.65
CA LYS A 20 3.84 10.55 -7.96
C LYS A 20 5.17 9.85 -8.29
N GLY A 21 6.12 9.85 -7.36
CA GLY A 21 7.42 9.21 -7.55
C GLY A 21 7.28 7.71 -7.84
N PHE A 22 6.41 7.02 -7.10
CA PHE A 22 6.13 5.60 -7.33
C PHE A 22 5.48 5.34 -8.69
N ALA A 23 4.43 6.10 -9.03
CA ALA A 23 3.76 5.97 -10.33
C ALA A 23 4.71 6.25 -11.49
N ASP A 24 5.56 7.28 -11.38
CA ASP A 24 6.53 7.62 -12.42
C ASP A 24 7.63 6.56 -12.55
N ALA A 25 8.09 5.94 -11.45
CA ALA A 25 9.01 4.80 -11.49
C ALA A 25 8.38 3.57 -12.15
N LEU A 26 7.14 3.21 -11.80
CA LEU A 26 6.42 2.07 -12.40
C LEU A 26 6.25 2.22 -13.92
N LYS A 27 5.95 3.43 -14.41
CA LYS A 27 5.80 3.71 -15.84
C LYS A 27 7.06 3.39 -16.65
N THR A 28 8.25 3.49 -16.06
CA THR A 28 9.51 3.14 -16.76
C THR A 28 9.60 1.66 -17.15
N TYR A 29 8.81 0.81 -16.48
CA TYR A 29 8.65 -0.62 -16.77
C TYR A 29 7.32 -0.95 -17.46
N GLY A 30 6.52 0.06 -17.84
CA GLY A 30 5.18 -0.14 -18.40
C GLY A 30 4.16 -0.63 -17.38
N PHE A 31 4.40 -0.41 -16.08
CA PHE A 31 3.48 -0.79 -15.00
C PHE A 31 2.67 0.42 -14.49
N SER A 32 1.58 0.13 -13.77
CA SER A 32 0.73 1.12 -13.13
C SER A 32 0.20 0.60 -11.80
N VAL A 33 -0.18 1.52 -10.92
CA VAL A 33 -0.91 1.20 -9.68
C VAL A 33 -2.30 0.68 -10.05
N THR A 34 -2.67 -0.48 -9.52
CA THR A 34 -3.96 -1.15 -9.79
C THR A 34 -5.06 -0.61 -8.89
N ALA A 35 -4.75 -0.39 -7.61
CA ALA A 35 -5.62 0.29 -6.67
C ALA A 35 -4.78 1.07 -5.66
N GLN A 36 -5.31 2.21 -5.24
CA GLN A 36 -4.69 3.15 -4.33
C GLN A 36 -5.74 3.56 -3.29
N GLN A 37 -5.42 3.41 -2.01
CA GLN A 37 -6.28 3.84 -0.90
C GLN A 37 -5.45 4.46 0.21
N ASP A 38 -5.96 5.51 0.84
CA ASP A 38 -5.25 6.21 1.91
C ASP A 38 -5.52 5.64 3.29
N ALA A 39 -4.46 5.15 3.91
CA ALA A 39 -4.36 4.98 5.35
C ALA A 39 -3.91 6.31 5.98
N LYS A 40 -4.38 6.58 7.18
CA LYS A 40 -4.21 7.88 7.87
C LYS A 40 -2.93 7.90 8.72
N PHE A 41 -1.89 7.18 8.29
CA PHE A 41 -0.67 6.93 9.07
C PHE A 41 -0.92 6.26 10.43
N THR A 42 -2.02 5.50 10.57
CA THR A 42 -2.32 4.79 11.81
C THR A 42 -2.39 3.31 11.57
N VAL A 43 -2.03 2.52 12.59
CA VAL A 43 -2.18 1.06 12.60
C VAL A 43 -3.60 0.67 12.20
N GLU A 44 -4.62 1.27 12.83
CA GLU A 44 -6.03 0.97 12.58
C GLU A 44 -6.43 1.17 11.11
N SER A 45 -6.08 2.34 10.54
CA SER A 45 -6.40 2.64 9.14
C SER A 45 -5.61 1.77 8.17
N GLY A 46 -4.36 1.45 8.48
CA GLY A 46 -3.54 0.49 7.72
C GLY A 46 -4.19 -0.89 7.66
N THR A 47 -4.62 -1.42 8.81
CA THR A 47 -5.35 -2.71 8.90
C THR A 47 -6.62 -2.67 8.05
N GLN A 48 -7.44 -1.64 8.22
CA GLN A 48 -8.72 -1.54 7.52
C GLN A 48 -8.56 -1.48 6.00
N VAL A 49 -7.62 -0.65 5.51
CA VAL A 49 -7.34 -0.50 4.08
C VAL A 49 -6.76 -1.79 3.51
N ALA A 50 -5.77 -2.39 4.18
CA ALA A 50 -5.18 -3.64 3.73
C ALA A 50 -6.22 -4.77 3.65
N SER A 51 -7.05 -4.95 4.68
CA SER A 51 -8.13 -5.95 4.68
C SER A 51 -9.09 -5.77 3.50
N ASN A 52 -9.50 -4.54 3.22
CA ASN A 52 -10.38 -4.25 2.08
C ASN A 52 -9.72 -4.59 0.75
N LEU A 53 -8.45 -4.20 0.57
CA LEU A 53 -7.69 -4.48 -0.64
C LEU A 53 -7.45 -5.99 -0.84
N LEU A 54 -7.10 -6.71 0.24
CA LEU A 54 -6.90 -8.17 0.21
C LEU A 54 -8.18 -8.91 -0.18
N GLN A 55 -9.35 -8.45 0.28
CA GLN A 55 -10.64 -9.03 -0.10
C GLN A 55 -11.01 -8.70 -1.56
N ALA A 56 -10.74 -7.47 -2.01
CA ALA A 56 -11.07 -7.01 -3.36
C ALA A 56 -10.20 -7.67 -4.45
N HIS A 57 -8.96 -8.06 -4.12
CA HIS A 57 -7.98 -8.57 -5.08
C HIS A 57 -7.56 -10.01 -4.76
N LYS A 58 -8.14 -10.98 -5.46
CA LYS A 58 -7.82 -12.43 -5.28
C LYS A 58 -6.37 -12.81 -5.56
N LYS A 59 -5.64 -12.01 -6.34
CA LYS A 59 -4.22 -12.16 -6.63
C LYS A 59 -3.57 -10.78 -6.53
N ILE A 60 -2.44 -10.71 -5.84
CA ILE A 60 -1.62 -9.51 -5.69
C ILE A 60 -0.19 -9.92 -6.06
N ASP A 61 0.57 -9.04 -6.69
CA ASP A 61 1.99 -9.28 -6.98
C ASP A 61 2.89 -8.41 -6.07
N ALA A 62 2.44 -7.19 -5.71
CA ALA A 62 3.15 -6.31 -4.78
C ALA A 62 2.22 -5.32 -4.05
N ILE A 63 2.59 -4.94 -2.83
CA ILE A 63 1.98 -3.83 -2.10
C ILE A 63 3.06 -2.82 -1.72
N TRP A 64 2.82 -1.54 -1.96
CA TRP A 64 3.63 -0.47 -1.39
C TRP A 64 2.86 0.27 -0.29
N ASN A 65 3.53 0.50 0.84
CA ASN A 65 2.99 1.14 2.02
C ASN A 65 3.85 2.34 2.42
N HIS A 66 3.22 3.50 2.66
CA HIS A 66 3.93 4.78 2.82
C HIS A 66 4.60 5.03 4.18
N ASP A 67 4.22 4.34 5.25
CA ASP A 67 4.57 4.74 6.61
C ASP A 67 4.56 3.56 7.59
N ASP A 68 5.45 3.59 8.58
CA ASP A 68 5.74 2.42 9.42
C ASP A 68 4.59 2.09 10.38
N ASP A 69 3.91 3.09 10.95
CA ASP A 69 2.80 2.89 11.88
C ASP A 69 1.61 2.22 11.19
N GLN A 70 1.18 2.74 10.04
CA GLN A 70 0.17 2.03 9.24
C GLN A 70 0.70 0.68 8.74
N GLY A 71 2.01 0.56 8.50
CA GLY A 71 2.68 -0.67 8.06
C GLY A 71 2.49 -1.83 9.03
N ILE A 72 2.48 -1.56 10.34
CA ILE A 72 2.14 -2.56 11.37
C ILE A 72 0.74 -3.13 11.12
N GLY A 73 -0.24 -2.28 10.82
CA GLY A 73 -1.62 -2.69 10.52
C GLY A 73 -1.73 -3.47 9.21
N VAL A 74 -1.02 -3.02 8.17
CA VAL A 74 -0.95 -3.72 6.88
C VAL A 74 -0.40 -5.13 7.06
N LEU A 75 0.71 -5.30 7.79
CA LEU A 75 1.30 -6.61 8.06
C LEU A 75 0.37 -7.51 8.88
N ALA A 76 -0.34 -6.95 9.86
CA ALA A 76 -1.33 -7.69 10.65
C ALA A 76 -2.46 -8.24 9.76
N ALA A 77 -3.02 -7.39 8.88
CA ALA A 77 -4.08 -7.79 7.95
C ALA A 77 -3.61 -8.86 6.94
N ILE A 78 -2.39 -8.74 6.41
CA ILE A 78 -1.79 -9.75 5.52
C ILE A 78 -1.69 -11.10 6.24
N LYS A 79 -1.19 -11.09 7.48
CA LYS A 79 -1.05 -12.29 8.31
C LYS A 79 -2.41 -12.92 8.63
N GLU A 80 -3.41 -12.12 8.96
CA GLU A 80 -4.78 -12.59 9.22
C GLU A 80 -5.43 -13.21 7.98
N ALA A 81 -5.19 -12.62 6.81
CA ALA A 81 -5.67 -13.16 5.54
C ALA A 81 -4.96 -14.46 5.11
N GLY A 82 -3.84 -14.81 5.75
CA GLY A 82 -3.07 -16.01 5.44
C GLY A 82 -2.47 -16.00 4.04
N ARG A 83 -2.07 -14.83 3.53
CA ARG A 83 -1.53 -14.64 2.18
C ARG A 83 -0.03 -14.34 2.20
N ASP A 84 0.71 -14.97 1.30
CA ASP A 84 2.17 -14.91 1.20
C ASP A 84 2.69 -14.85 -0.25
N GLU A 85 1.81 -14.74 -1.25
CA GLU A 85 2.17 -14.83 -2.66
C GLU A 85 2.74 -13.53 -3.27
N PHE A 86 2.77 -12.46 -2.49
CA PHE A 86 3.29 -11.15 -2.87
C PHE A 86 4.31 -10.65 -1.86
N PHE A 87 5.12 -9.68 -2.28
CA PHE A 87 5.97 -8.93 -1.37
C PHE A 87 5.34 -7.57 -1.03
N MET A 88 5.59 -7.12 0.19
CA MET A 88 5.23 -5.79 0.64
C MET A 88 6.50 -4.96 0.81
N VAL A 89 6.50 -3.75 0.27
CA VAL A 89 7.54 -2.75 0.51
C VAL A 89 6.97 -1.72 1.48
N GLY A 90 7.59 -1.61 2.64
CA GLY A 90 7.28 -0.58 3.63
C GLY A 90 8.27 0.58 3.56
N GLY A 91 7.90 1.69 4.20
CA GLY A 91 8.81 2.78 4.52
C GLY A 91 8.60 4.05 3.70
N ALA A 92 8.38 5.14 4.45
CA ALA A 92 8.81 6.50 4.14
C ALA A 92 8.59 7.47 5.35
N GLY A 93 8.15 6.99 6.52
CA GLY A 93 7.91 7.81 7.72
C GLY A 93 7.86 6.95 8.99
N SER A 94 8.13 7.60 10.13
CA SER A 94 7.92 7.12 11.51
C SER A 94 7.08 8.13 12.26
#